data_AF-A0A151QEY9-F1
#
_entry.id   AF-A0A151QEY9-F1
#
_cell.length_a   1.000
_cell.length_b   1.000
_cell.length_c   1.000
_cell.angle_alpha   90.00
_cell.angle_beta   90.00
_cell.angle_gamma   90.00
#
_symmetry.space_group_name_H-M   'P 1'
#
loop_
_entity.id
_entity.type
_entity.pdbx_description
1 polymer ?
#
loop_
_entity_poly.entity_id
_entity_poly.type
_entity_poly.pdbx_seq_one_letter_code
_entity_poly.pdbx_strand_id
1 'polypeptide(L)'
;MSTGEDTYQNDAVGKGLAEHRIRTPEKRFKSILEVFSQLKCDGIISSFNVLPCDDSRYEIIRDGLACWSFQERIDVRSKFRPRRGWRLVKFNKNSLQGCIYRCALVVRLIINQRILFWIEIECRETGEGGFRSPVLADVMTSTASTISAALEIIAECKGINMEPPLSKVFGPNNLKVSCYKHVYEKGSDSKFDTGSFNRFLRQI
;
A
#
# COMPACT_ATOMS: atom_id res chain seq x y z
N MET A 1 -13.88 -19.43 -48.50
CA MET A 1 -12.69 -19.91 -47.79
C MET A 1 -12.30 -18.83 -46.80
N SER A 2 -12.44 -19.13 -45.50
CA SER A 2 -12.18 -18.18 -44.40
C SER A 2 -10.77 -18.43 -43.90
N THR A 3 -9.87 -17.48 -44.13
CA THR A 3 -8.53 -17.46 -43.53
C THR A 3 -8.66 -16.87 -42.13
N GLY A 4 -8.75 -17.75 -41.13
CA GLY A 4 -8.61 -17.36 -39.73
C GLY A 4 -7.18 -16.91 -39.48
N GLU A 5 -7.01 -15.67 -39.03
CA GLU A 5 -5.73 -15.15 -38.59
C GLU A 5 -5.31 -15.85 -37.29
N ASP A 6 -4.13 -16.46 -37.32
CA ASP A 6 -3.43 -16.98 -36.16
C ASP A 6 -3.05 -15.82 -35.23
N THR A 7 -3.84 -15.62 -34.16
CA THR A 7 -3.43 -14.74 -33.06
C THR A 7 -2.25 -15.34 -32.31
N TYR A 8 -1.09 -14.72 -32.51
CA TYR A 8 0.20 -15.04 -31.93
C TYR A 8 0.16 -15.24 -30.40
N GLN A 9 0.77 -16.33 -29.93
CA GLN A 9 0.95 -16.71 -28.51
C GLN A 9 1.68 -15.69 -27.62
N ASN A 10 2.23 -14.60 -28.19
CA ASN A 10 2.93 -13.56 -27.42
C ASN A 10 1.98 -12.54 -26.78
N ASP A 11 0.77 -12.34 -27.30
CA ASP A 11 -0.19 -11.39 -26.72
C ASP A 11 -0.80 -11.89 -25.41
N ALA A 12 -0.90 -13.21 -25.25
CA ALA A 12 -1.44 -13.84 -24.05
C ALA A 12 -0.50 -13.68 -22.84
N VAL A 13 0.82 -13.71 -23.06
CA VAL A 13 1.83 -13.54 -22.00
C VAL A 13 1.84 -12.09 -21.49
N GLY A 14 1.66 -11.11 -22.37
CA GLY A 14 1.58 -9.68 -22.03
C GLY A 14 0.29 -9.31 -21.29
N LYS A 15 -0.86 -9.82 -21.75
CA LYS A 15 -2.17 -9.55 -21.11
C LYS A 15 -2.24 -10.07 -19.68
N GLY A 16 -1.78 -11.30 -19.42
CA GLY A 16 -1.81 -11.87 -18.07
C GLY A 16 -0.95 -11.09 -17.07
N LEU A 17 0.27 -10.70 -17.44
CA LEU A 17 1.14 -9.88 -16.59
C LEU A 17 0.57 -8.47 -16.35
N ALA A 18 -0.08 -7.87 -17.36
CA ALA A 18 -0.76 -6.58 -17.23
C ALA A 18 -2.00 -6.66 -16.32
N GLU A 19 -2.80 -7.72 -16.43
CA GLU A 19 -3.98 -7.98 -15.57
C GLU A 19 -3.60 -8.23 -14.11
N HIS A 20 -2.45 -8.86 -13.82
CA HIS A 20 -1.99 -8.99 -12.43
C HIS A 20 -1.57 -7.65 -11.82
N ARG A 21 -1.15 -6.70 -12.65
CA ARG A 21 -0.83 -5.34 -12.22
C ARG A 21 -2.08 -4.50 -12.04
N ILE A 22 -3.10 -4.65 -12.88
CA ILE A 22 -4.36 -3.91 -12.78
C ILE A 22 -5.41 -4.76 -12.06
N ARG A 23 -5.70 -4.42 -10.80
CA ARG A 23 -6.66 -5.18 -9.99
C ARG A 23 -7.91 -4.37 -9.67
N THR A 24 -8.93 -5.07 -9.17
CA THR A 24 -10.20 -4.47 -8.71
C THR A 24 -9.98 -3.31 -7.72
N PRO A 25 -10.97 -2.46 -7.43
CA PRO A 25 -10.81 -1.42 -6.43
C PRO A 25 -10.60 -1.96 -5.02
N GLU A 26 -9.73 -1.29 -4.24
CA GLU A 26 -9.61 -1.52 -2.81
C GLU A 26 -10.48 -0.50 -2.07
N LYS A 27 -11.56 -0.96 -1.44
CA LYS A 27 -12.49 -0.07 -0.72
C LYS A 27 -11.77 0.77 0.32
N ARG A 28 -10.80 0.17 1.01
CA ARG A 28 -10.00 0.83 2.05
C ARG A 28 -9.17 1.99 1.50
N PHE A 29 -8.61 1.85 0.29
CA PHE A 29 -7.83 2.89 -0.37
C PHE A 29 -8.72 4.05 -0.84
N LYS A 30 -9.95 3.76 -1.26
CA LYS A 30 -10.92 4.81 -1.55
C LYS A 30 -11.32 5.58 -0.29
N SER A 31 -11.71 4.86 0.78
CA SER A 31 -12.14 5.47 2.04
C SER A 31 -11.05 6.37 2.66
N ILE A 32 -9.77 5.98 2.59
CA ILE A 32 -8.69 6.80 3.15
C ILE A 32 -8.48 8.10 2.36
N LEU A 33 -8.62 8.06 1.03
CA LEU A 33 -8.49 9.26 0.19
C LEU A 33 -9.70 10.20 0.36
N GLU A 34 -10.89 9.66 0.62
CA GLU A 34 -12.06 10.45 1.00
C GLU A 34 -11.83 11.20 2.32
N VAL A 35 -11.24 10.55 3.33
CA VAL A 35 -10.85 11.21 4.58
C VAL A 35 -9.83 12.33 4.33
N PHE A 36 -8.78 12.08 3.55
CA PHE A 36 -7.80 13.13 3.24
C PHE A 36 -8.39 14.28 2.44
N SER A 37 -9.36 13.99 1.56
CA SER A 37 -10.13 15.02 0.86
C SER A 37 -10.91 15.89 1.85
N GLN A 38 -11.60 15.28 2.82
CA GLN A 38 -12.31 16.02 3.85
C GLN A 38 -11.36 16.86 4.72
N LEU A 39 -10.26 16.27 5.20
CA LEU A 39 -9.26 16.99 6.00
C LEU A 39 -8.62 18.16 5.25
N LYS A 40 -8.50 18.07 3.92
CA LYS A 40 -8.05 19.18 3.07
C LYS A 40 -9.11 20.28 2.99
N CYS A 41 -10.38 19.92 2.77
CA CYS A 41 -11.50 20.86 2.77
C CYS A 41 -11.63 21.60 4.12
N ASP A 42 -11.38 20.90 5.22
CA ASP A 42 -11.41 21.44 6.58
C ASP A 42 -10.16 22.28 6.93
N GLY A 43 -9.19 22.40 6.02
CA GLY A 43 -7.95 23.14 6.22
C GLY A 43 -6.96 22.50 7.19
N ILE A 44 -7.18 21.24 7.58
CA ILE A 44 -6.30 20.50 8.50
C ILE A 44 -5.01 20.06 7.80
N ILE A 45 -5.10 19.64 6.54
CA ILE A 45 -3.94 19.39 5.68
C ILE A 45 -3.98 20.34 4.48
N SER A 46 -2.82 20.79 4.03
CA SER A 46 -2.71 21.69 2.88
C SER A 46 -2.89 20.94 1.56
N SER A 47 -2.38 19.72 1.46
CA SER A 47 -2.53 18.86 0.29
C SER A 47 -2.22 17.40 0.61
N PHE A 48 -2.63 16.52 -0.29
CA PHE A 48 -2.19 15.13 -0.33
C PHE A 48 -2.02 14.68 -1.77
N ASN A 49 -1.11 13.74 -2.01
CA ASN A 49 -0.93 13.09 -3.30
C ASN A 49 -0.51 11.63 -3.11
N VAL A 50 -0.98 10.73 -3.97
CA VAL A 50 -0.47 9.37 -4.04
C VAL A 50 0.97 9.42 -4.55
N LEU A 51 1.86 8.65 -3.91
CA LEU A 51 3.26 8.53 -4.29
C LEU A 51 3.47 7.16 -4.98
N PRO A 52 3.68 7.13 -6.31
CA PRO A 52 3.93 5.88 -7.02
C PRO A 52 5.26 5.26 -6.60
N CYS A 53 5.50 4.02 -7.01
CA CYS A 53 6.79 3.38 -6.83
C CYS A 53 7.77 3.88 -7.91
N ASP A 54 8.97 4.28 -7.51
CA ASP A 54 10.01 4.69 -8.46
C ASP A 54 10.42 3.56 -9.42
N ASP A 55 10.18 2.29 -9.03
CA ASP A 55 10.43 1.11 -9.85
C ASP A 55 9.12 0.42 -10.20
N SER A 56 8.68 0.60 -11.45
CA SER A 56 7.44 0.04 -12.00
C SER A 56 7.30 -1.48 -11.88
N ARG A 57 8.38 -2.21 -11.58
CA ARG A 57 8.31 -3.66 -11.30
C ARG A 57 7.66 -3.97 -9.95
N TYR A 58 7.71 -3.03 -9.02
CA TYR A 58 7.07 -3.12 -7.70
C TYR A 58 5.79 -2.29 -7.64
N GLU A 59 5.25 -1.89 -8.79
CA GLU A 59 4.00 -1.14 -8.87
C GLU A 59 2.82 -2.07 -9.20
N ILE A 60 1.72 -1.89 -8.47
CA ILE A 60 0.42 -2.50 -8.71
C ILE A 60 -0.59 -1.37 -8.87
N ILE A 61 -1.39 -1.40 -9.93
CA ILE A 61 -2.47 -0.46 -10.18
C ILE A 61 -3.78 -0.97 -9.55
N ARG A 62 -4.38 -0.18 -8.67
CA ARG A 62 -5.69 -0.43 -8.04
C ARG A 62 -6.63 0.72 -8.35
N ASP A 63 -7.60 0.50 -9.23
CA ASP A 63 -8.58 1.54 -9.60
C ASP A 63 -7.92 2.85 -10.06
N GLY A 64 -6.88 2.73 -10.89
CA GLY A 64 -6.08 3.88 -11.35
C GLY A 64 -5.06 4.43 -10.34
N LEU A 65 -5.00 3.89 -9.11
CA LEU A 65 -4.01 4.27 -8.10
C LEU A 65 -2.75 3.42 -8.23
N ALA A 66 -1.60 4.07 -8.33
CA ALA A 66 -0.30 3.42 -8.26
C ALA A 66 0.04 3.04 -6.81
N CYS A 67 0.10 1.74 -6.54
CA CYS A 67 0.38 1.17 -5.23
C CYS A 67 1.73 0.44 -5.21
N TRP A 68 2.35 0.42 -4.04
CA TRP A 68 3.59 -0.30 -3.81
C TRP A 68 3.30 -1.77 -3.52
N SER A 69 3.99 -2.68 -4.21
CA SER A 69 3.87 -4.11 -4.03
C SER A 69 4.71 -4.60 -2.84
N PHE A 70 4.20 -5.58 -2.10
CA PHE A 70 4.98 -6.33 -1.10
C PHE A 70 5.85 -7.44 -1.72
N GLN A 71 5.99 -7.47 -3.03
CA GLN A 71 6.80 -8.46 -3.75
C GLN A 71 8.28 -8.37 -3.38
N GLU A 72 8.89 -9.52 -3.10
CA GLU A 72 10.31 -9.60 -2.77
C GLU A 72 11.18 -9.44 -4.02
N ARG A 73 12.41 -8.93 -3.85
CA ARG A 73 13.37 -8.78 -4.97
C ARG A 73 13.67 -10.09 -5.69
N ILE A 74 13.71 -11.20 -4.94
CA ILE A 74 13.96 -12.53 -5.51
C ILE A 74 12.81 -12.98 -6.41
N ASP A 75 11.58 -12.61 -6.06
CA ASP A 75 10.38 -13.00 -6.81
C ASP A 75 10.26 -12.23 -8.13
N VAL A 76 10.72 -10.97 -8.18
CA VAL A 76 10.76 -10.19 -9.43
C VAL A 76 11.72 -10.81 -10.45
N ARG A 77 12.82 -11.40 -9.97
CA ARG A 77 13.88 -11.96 -10.82
C ARG A 77 13.66 -13.42 -11.17
N SER A 78 12.93 -14.15 -10.34
CA SER A 78 12.75 -15.59 -10.52
C SER A 78 11.44 -15.92 -11.24
N LYS A 79 11.43 -17.04 -11.98
CA LYS A 79 10.18 -17.64 -12.50
C LYS A 79 9.54 -18.60 -11.49
N PHE A 80 10.03 -18.61 -10.26
CA PHE A 80 9.53 -19.50 -9.22
C PHE A 80 8.28 -18.94 -8.59
N ARG A 81 7.43 -19.85 -8.11
CA ARG A 81 6.23 -19.49 -7.35
C ARG A 81 6.64 -18.83 -6.03
N PRO A 82 6.01 -17.71 -5.64
CA PRO A 82 6.25 -17.17 -4.32
C PRO A 82 5.87 -18.17 -3.24
N ARG A 83 6.56 -18.06 -2.10
CA ARG A 83 6.19 -18.83 -0.91
C ARG A 83 4.83 -18.34 -0.41
N ARG A 84 4.01 -19.26 0.08
CA ARG A 84 2.76 -18.89 0.76
C ARG A 84 3.11 -18.04 1.99
N GLY A 85 2.50 -16.87 2.13
CA GLY A 85 2.82 -15.95 3.23
C GLY A 85 1.91 -14.73 3.31
N TRP A 86 2.20 -13.85 4.27
CA TRP A 86 1.42 -12.63 4.54
C TRP A 86 1.49 -11.61 3.39
N ARG A 87 2.63 -11.58 2.68
CA ARG A 87 2.85 -10.75 1.48
C ARG A 87 1.88 -11.05 0.35
N LEU A 88 1.15 -12.17 0.39
CA LEU A 88 0.13 -12.52 -0.60
C LEU A 88 -1.27 -12.32 -0.04
N VAL A 89 -2.13 -11.63 -0.79
CA VAL A 89 -3.58 -11.59 -0.54
C VAL A 89 -4.27 -12.84 -1.08
N LYS A 90 -3.73 -13.44 -2.15
CA LYS A 90 -4.20 -14.70 -2.71
C LYS A 90 -3.02 -15.60 -3.08
N PHE A 91 -3.08 -16.86 -2.68
CA PHE A 91 -2.11 -17.87 -3.09
C PHE A 91 -2.80 -18.94 -3.92
N ASN A 92 -2.23 -19.27 -5.08
CA ASN A 92 -2.72 -20.35 -5.93
C ASN A 92 -1.63 -21.42 -6.12
N LYS A 93 -1.87 -22.61 -5.57
CA LYS A 93 -0.94 -23.75 -5.67
C LYS A 93 -0.74 -24.27 -7.10
N ASN A 94 -1.66 -23.97 -8.02
CA ASN A 94 -1.67 -24.50 -9.39
C ASN A 94 -1.24 -23.46 -10.44
N SER A 95 -1.10 -22.18 -10.07
CA SER A 95 -0.83 -21.11 -11.04
C SER A 95 0.02 -20.02 -10.40
N LEU A 96 1.15 -19.68 -11.04
CA LEU A 96 2.01 -18.56 -10.62
C LEU A 96 1.24 -17.24 -10.72
N GLN A 97 0.54 -17.06 -11.85
CA GLN A 97 -0.37 -15.97 -12.15
C GLN A 97 -1.47 -15.84 -11.10
N GLY A 98 -1.98 -16.97 -10.60
CA GLY A 98 -2.98 -16.97 -9.53
C GLY A 98 -2.50 -16.51 -8.16
N CYS A 99 -1.18 -16.29 -7.96
CA CYS A 99 -0.63 -15.70 -6.74
C CYS A 99 -0.63 -14.18 -6.85
N ILE A 100 -1.32 -13.53 -5.91
CA ILE A 100 -1.49 -12.08 -5.91
C ILE A 100 -0.80 -11.51 -4.68
N TYR A 101 0.20 -10.65 -4.91
CA TYR A 101 0.84 -9.89 -3.86
C TYR A 101 -0.11 -8.85 -3.28
N ARG A 102 0.03 -8.66 -1.97
CA ARG A 102 -0.50 -7.52 -1.26
C ARG A 102 0.17 -6.25 -1.80
N CYS A 103 -0.55 -5.14 -1.76
CA CYS A 103 0.00 -3.83 -2.03
C CYS A 103 -0.27 -2.84 -0.88
N ALA A 104 0.38 -1.69 -0.92
CA ALA A 104 0.15 -0.55 -0.05
C ALA A 104 -0.01 0.73 -0.87
N LEU A 105 -0.99 1.55 -0.50
CA LEU A 105 -1.12 2.90 -1.03
C LEU A 105 -0.25 3.84 -0.18
N VAL A 106 0.71 4.49 -0.82
CA VAL A 106 1.55 5.49 -0.15
C VAL A 106 1.00 6.87 -0.49
N VAL A 107 0.63 7.64 0.53
CA VAL A 107 0.08 8.98 0.36
C VAL A 107 1.01 9.98 1.06
N ARG A 108 1.51 10.93 0.29
CA ARG A 108 2.23 12.08 0.81
C ARG A 108 1.21 13.11 1.29
N LEU A 109 1.31 13.54 2.54
CA LEU A 109 0.49 14.59 3.15
C LEU A 109 1.36 15.81 3.44
N ILE A 110 0.81 17.02 3.26
CA ILE A 110 1.42 18.27 3.76
C ILE A 110 0.55 18.84 4.88
N ILE A 111 1.10 18.96 6.08
CA ILE A 111 0.46 19.54 7.26
C ILE A 111 1.38 20.59 7.87
N ASN A 112 0.94 21.84 7.98
CA ASN A 112 1.75 22.93 8.54
C ASN A 112 3.18 23.00 7.96
N GLN A 113 3.31 22.89 6.64
CA GLN A 113 4.59 22.83 5.89
C GLN A 113 5.46 21.59 6.14
N ARG A 114 5.01 20.65 6.97
CA ARG A 114 5.67 19.37 7.22
C ARG A 114 5.13 18.29 6.29
N ILE A 115 6.03 17.44 5.82
CA ILE A 115 5.71 16.32 4.92
C ILE A 115 5.58 15.05 5.76
N LEU A 116 4.46 14.36 5.59
CA LEU A 116 4.22 13.02 6.14
C LEU A 116 4.00 12.03 5.01
N PHE A 117 4.40 10.78 5.22
CA PHE A 117 4.10 9.66 4.33
C PHE A 117 3.22 8.66 5.07
N TRP A 118 1.96 8.59 4.66
CA TRP A 118 1.00 7.60 5.13
C TRP A 118 1.09 6.35 4.26
N ILE A 119 1.18 5.16 4.87
CA ILE A 119 1.20 3.89 4.15
C ILE A 119 -0.06 3.11 4.52
N GLU A 120 -0.99 2.99 3.58
CA GLU A 120 -2.23 2.25 3.78
C GLU A 120 -2.07 0.82 3.23
N ILE A 121 -2.24 -0.18 4.09
CA ILE A 121 -2.00 -1.58 3.73
C ILE A 121 -3.30 -2.20 3.19
N GLU A 122 -3.23 -2.86 2.05
CA GLU A 122 -4.35 -3.67 1.55
C GLU A 122 -4.65 -4.81 2.53
N CYS A 123 -5.93 -5.10 2.77
CA CYS A 123 -6.37 -6.27 3.53
C CYS A 123 -6.93 -7.36 2.59
N ARG A 124 -6.91 -8.62 3.02
CA ARG A 124 -7.78 -9.64 2.41
C ARG A 124 -9.24 -9.28 2.66
N GLU A 125 -10.11 -9.68 1.74
CA GLU A 125 -11.56 -9.48 1.85
C GLU A 125 -12.15 -10.12 3.11
N THR A 126 -11.57 -11.23 3.58
CA THR A 126 -12.00 -11.93 4.79
C THR A 126 -10.81 -12.38 5.65
N GLY A 127 -11.04 -12.45 6.96
CA GLY A 127 -10.10 -13.05 7.91
C GLY A 127 -8.86 -12.21 8.26
N GLU A 128 -8.83 -10.93 7.90
CA GLU A 128 -7.77 -9.99 8.29
C GLU A 128 -8.34 -8.73 8.93
N GLY A 129 -7.65 -8.23 9.95
CA GLY A 129 -8.05 -7.05 10.70
C GLY A 129 -6.96 -6.61 11.67
N GLY A 130 -7.14 -5.43 12.27
CA GLY A 130 -6.21 -4.87 13.24
C GLY A 130 -4.91 -4.29 12.66
N PHE A 131 -4.79 -4.23 11.33
CA PHE A 131 -3.67 -3.54 10.69
C PHE A 131 -3.65 -2.07 11.04
N ARG A 132 -2.45 -1.55 11.19
CA ARG A 132 -2.20 -0.13 11.43
C ARG A 132 -1.52 0.47 10.22
N SER A 133 -1.87 1.71 9.93
CA SER A 133 -1.22 2.48 8.87
C SER A 133 -0.05 3.24 9.46
N PRO A 134 1.21 2.91 9.11
CA PRO A 134 2.33 3.69 9.58
C PRO A 134 2.36 5.05 8.87
N VAL A 135 2.81 6.04 9.63
CA VAL A 135 3.06 7.39 9.19
C VAL A 135 4.50 7.72 9.51
N LEU A 136 5.23 8.11 8.46
CA LEU A 136 6.63 8.49 8.54
C LEU A 136 6.71 10.01 8.37
N ALA A 137 7.36 10.69 9.30
CA ALA A 137 7.61 12.12 9.26
C ALA A 137 9.11 12.41 9.22
N ASP A 138 9.46 13.59 8.69
CA ASP A 138 10.84 14.08 8.68
C ASP A 138 11.82 13.13 7.96
N VAL A 139 11.38 12.60 6.82
CA VAL A 139 12.21 11.72 5.98
C VAL A 139 13.30 12.56 5.30
N MET A 140 14.53 12.45 5.82
CA MET A 140 15.70 13.19 5.32
C MET A 140 16.52 12.45 4.25
N THR A 141 16.29 11.15 4.09
CA THR A 141 16.98 10.27 3.14
C THR A 141 16.12 10.05 1.89
N SER A 142 16.59 9.20 0.97
CA SER A 142 15.79 8.76 -0.18
C SER A 142 14.42 8.23 0.26
N THR A 143 13.36 8.92 -0.14
CA THR A 143 11.98 8.57 0.20
C THR A 143 11.65 7.16 -0.26
N ALA A 144 11.98 6.79 -1.49
CA ALA A 144 11.70 5.46 -2.02
C ALA A 144 12.43 4.34 -1.26
N SER A 145 13.69 4.56 -0.86
CA SER A 145 14.43 3.60 -0.05
C SER A 145 13.83 3.44 1.35
N THR A 146 13.41 4.56 1.96
CA THR A 146 12.74 4.57 3.26
C THR A 146 11.39 3.84 3.21
N ILE A 147 10.56 4.12 2.20
CA ILE A 147 9.28 3.42 1.99
C ILE A 147 9.52 1.94 1.75
N SER A 148 10.49 1.57 0.90
CA SER A 148 10.83 0.17 0.66
C SER A 148 11.23 -0.55 1.95
N ALA A 149 12.10 0.06 2.77
CA ALA A 149 12.49 -0.51 4.06
C ALA A 149 11.31 -0.63 5.03
N ALA A 150 10.39 0.35 5.03
CA ALA A 150 9.18 0.29 5.85
C ALA A 150 8.27 -0.87 5.42
N LEU A 151 8.10 -1.10 4.11
CA LEU A 151 7.31 -2.23 3.58
C LEU A 151 7.88 -3.59 4.00
N GLU A 152 9.20 -3.73 4.05
CA GLU A 152 9.85 -4.95 4.55
C GLU A 152 9.52 -5.18 6.04
N ILE A 153 9.65 -4.15 6.87
CA ILE A 153 9.30 -4.23 8.31
C ILE A 153 7.81 -4.52 8.50
N ILE A 154 6.94 -3.86 7.72
CA ILE A 154 5.49 -4.13 7.72
C ILE A 154 5.22 -5.60 7.42
N ALA A 155 5.91 -6.18 6.43
CA ALA A 155 5.73 -7.58 6.04
C ALA A 155 6.20 -8.56 7.14
N GLU A 156 7.33 -8.28 7.78
CA GLU A 156 7.85 -9.07 8.92
C GLU A 156 6.89 -9.03 10.11
N CYS A 157 6.37 -7.83 10.42
CA CYS A 157 5.39 -7.61 11.48
C CYS A 157 3.95 -7.96 11.08
N LYS A 158 3.72 -8.41 9.84
CA LYS A 158 2.40 -8.77 9.31
C LYS A 158 1.35 -7.65 9.47
N GLY A 159 1.78 -6.41 9.33
CA GLY A 159 0.92 -5.22 9.44
C GLY A 159 0.45 -4.86 10.86
N ILE A 160 0.96 -5.53 11.91
CA ILE A 160 0.57 -5.31 13.31
C ILE A 160 1.78 -4.97 14.19
N ASN A 161 1.59 -4.17 15.25
CA ASN A 161 2.62 -3.84 16.25
C ASN A 161 3.99 -3.42 15.66
N MET A 162 3.94 -2.68 14.55
CA MET A 162 5.10 -2.32 13.73
C MET A 162 5.80 -1.03 14.18
N GLU A 163 5.21 -0.25 15.09
CA GLU A 163 5.80 1.00 15.56
C GLU A 163 7.17 0.79 16.25
N PRO A 164 7.35 -0.14 17.22
CA PRO A 164 8.66 -0.37 17.82
C PRO A 164 9.77 -0.76 16.81
N PRO A 165 9.58 -1.73 15.89
CA PRO A 165 10.62 -2.08 14.93
C PRO A 165 10.88 -0.96 13.90
N LEU A 166 9.84 -0.26 13.43
CA LEU A 166 10.03 0.91 12.56
C LEU A 166 10.82 2.01 13.27
N SER A 167 10.47 2.35 14.51
CA SER A 167 11.20 3.36 15.31
C SER A 167 12.63 2.93 15.60
N LYS A 168 12.89 1.64 15.81
CA LYS A 168 14.26 1.12 15.99
C LYS A 168 15.11 1.30 14.73
N VAL A 169 14.55 1.06 13.55
CA VAL A 169 15.28 1.16 12.27
C VAL A 169 15.45 2.62 11.84
N PHE A 170 14.43 3.45 12.03
CA PHE A 170 14.42 4.81 11.51
C PHE A 170 14.78 5.91 12.53
N GLY A 171 14.65 5.63 13.82
CA GLY A 171 14.96 6.58 14.90
C GLY A 171 16.37 7.19 14.85
N PRO A 172 17.44 6.42 14.54
CA PRO A 172 18.78 6.99 14.39
C PRO A 172 18.91 8.07 13.31
N ASN A 173 17.98 8.14 12.36
CA ASN A 173 17.96 9.13 11.28
C ASN A 173 17.03 10.32 11.58
N ASN A 174 16.61 10.50 12.84
CA ASN A 174 15.63 11.51 13.29
C ASN A 174 14.25 11.45 12.59
N LEU A 175 13.95 10.34 11.91
CA LEU A 175 12.66 10.10 11.28
C LEU A 175 11.66 9.68 12.37
N LYS A 176 10.53 10.39 12.46
CA LYS A 176 9.46 10.04 13.42
C LYS A 176 8.48 9.05 12.81
N VAL A 177 8.21 8.00 13.56
CA VAL A 177 7.27 6.96 13.18
C VAL A 177 6.08 6.98 14.13
N SER A 178 4.88 6.86 13.58
CA SER A 178 3.66 6.59 14.35
C SER A 178 2.76 5.63 13.58
N CYS A 179 2.01 4.78 14.27
CA CYS A 179 1.12 3.81 13.62
C CYS A 179 -0.35 4.09 13.97
N TYR A 180 -1.12 4.55 12.99
CA TYR A 180 -2.54 4.83 13.16
C TYR A 180 -3.35 3.54 13.28
N LYS A 181 -4.12 3.42 14.35
CA LYS A 181 -5.14 2.38 14.50
C LYS A 181 -6.46 2.89 13.94
N HIS A 182 -7.04 2.15 13.01
CA HIS A 182 -8.26 2.55 12.34
C HIS A 182 -9.45 2.57 13.30
N VAL A 183 -10.17 3.68 13.29
CA VAL A 183 -11.45 3.86 13.98
C VAL A 183 -12.50 4.13 12.91
N TYR A 184 -13.62 3.42 12.99
CA TYR A 184 -14.74 3.59 12.08
C TYR A 184 -15.86 4.39 12.73
N GLU A 185 -16.66 5.08 11.92
CA GLU A 185 -17.84 5.78 12.39
C GLU A 185 -18.82 4.82 13.07
N LYS A 186 -19.50 5.28 14.12
CA LYS A 186 -20.45 4.44 14.85
C LYS A 186 -21.57 3.98 13.91
N GLY A 187 -21.71 2.66 13.75
CA GLY A 187 -22.73 2.05 12.88
C GLY A 187 -22.31 1.87 11.42
N SER A 188 -21.05 2.13 11.07
CA SER A 188 -20.48 1.83 9.75
C SER A 188 -19.18 1.06 9.89
N ASP A 189 -19.06 -0.10 9.24
CA ASP A 189 -17.82 -0.87 9.20
C ASP A 189 -16.87 -0.45 8.06
N SER A 190 -17.25 0.59 7.30
CA SER A 190 -16.57 0.95 6.05
C SER A 190 -16.09 2.41 5.96
N LYS A 191 -16.62 3.28 6.83
CA LYS A 191 -16.27 4.70 6.87
C LYS A 191 -15.36 4.99 8.06
N PHE A 192 -14.22 5.60 7.77
CA PHE A 192 -13.28 6.02 8.78
C PHE A 192 -13.77 7.26 9.52
N ASP A 193 -13.54 7.30 10.83
CA ASP A 193 -13.85 8.45 11.67
C ASP A 193 -12.81 9.57 11.44
N THR A 194 -13.20 10.60 10.69
CA THR A 194 -12.34 11.77 10.38
C THR A 194 -11.85 12.49 11.64
N GLY A 195 -12.64 12.51 12.72
CA GLY A 195 -12.25 13.09 14.00
C GLY A 195 -11.09 12.34 14.65
N SER A 196 -11.09 11.01 14.56
CA SER A 196 -9.98 10.16 15.02
C SER A 196 -8.70 10.42 14.23
N PHE A 197 -8.82 10.63 12.92
CA PHE A 197 -7.69 10.98 12.07
C PHE A 197 -7.07 12.32 12.47
N ASN A 198 -7.90 13.35 12.62
CA ASN A 198 -7.46 14.67 13.04
C ASN A 198 -6.75 14.63 14.42
N ARG A 199 -7.31 13.90 15.39
CA ARG A 199 -6.66 13.71 16.70
C ARG A 199 -5.29 13.06 16.58
N PHE A 200 -5.16 12.04 15.75
CA PHE A 200 -3.89 11.37 15.52
C PHE A 200 -2.86 12.28 14.83
N LEU A 201 -3.25 12.97 13.75
CA LEU A 201 -2.33 13.85 13.02
C LEU A 201 -1.80 15.02 13.87
N ARG A 202 -2.57 15.49 14.86
CA ARG A 202 -2.13 16.53 15.81
C ARG A 202 -1.04 16.06 16.79
N GLN A 203 -0.81 14.75 16.90
CA GLN A 203 0.17 14.17 17.81
C GLN A 203 1.54 13.93 17.15
N ILE A 204 1.63 14.06 15.82
CA ILE A 204 2.83 13.75 15.03
C ILE A 204 3.70 14.99 14.87
#